data_AF-A0A7X9HVS4-F1
#
_entry.id   AF-A0A7X9HVS4-F1
#
_cell.length_a   1.000
_cell.length_b   1.000
_cell.length_c   1.000
_cell.angle_alpha   90.00
_cell.angle_beta   90.00
_cell.angle_gamma   90.00
#
_symmetry.space_group_name_H-M   'P 1'
#
loop_
_entity.id
_entity.type
_entity.pdbx_description
1 polymer ?
#
loop_
_entity_poly.entity_id
_entity_poly.type
_entity_poly.pdbx_seq_one_letter_code
_entity_poly.pdbx_strand_id
1 'polypeptide(L)'
;MNDIKKSIEVLKEQIIKNEKILDGLPEKARARATDLSNVVKACHVAISVLEKQMPKKIKKFTYPKNIVYMYCPECDEGIDENNLFCSRCGQKIDWEVENE
;
A
#
# COMPACT_ATOMS: atom_id res chain seq x y z
N MET A 1 0.66 11.37 14.80
CA MET A 1 0.52 10.85 13.43
C MET A 1 1.72 9.96 13.14
N ASN A 2 1.49 8.66 12.89
CA ASN A 2 2.55 7.65 12.66
C ASN A 2 3.53 8.14 11.57
N ASP A 3 4.84 7.91 11.72
CA ASP A 3 5.85 8.44 10.80
C ASP A 3 5.65 7.94 9.37
N ILE A 4 5.16 6.71 9.19
CA ILE A 4 4.79 6.14 7.89
C ILE A 4 3.68 6.98 7.21
N LYS A 5 2.66 7.42 7.96
CA LYS A 5 1.56 8.22 7.40
C LYS A 5 2.06 9.57 6.92
N LYS A 6 2.92 10.23 7.70
CA LYS A 6 3.57 11.49 7.30
C LYS A 6 4.40 11.29 6.03
N SER A 7 5.18 10.21 5.92
CA SER A 7 5.95 9.92 4.71
C SER A 7 5.07 9.74 3.47
N ILE A 8 3.94 9.04 3.61
CA ILE A 8 2.97 8.87 2.50
C ILE A 8 2.37 10.23 2.09
N GLU A 9 2.01 11.09 3.05
CA GLU A 9 1.47 12.42 2.78
C GLU A 9 2.46 13.28 1.99
N VAL A 10 3.74 13.32 2.41
CA VAL A 10 4.80 14.05 1.69
C VAL A 10 4.98 13.53 0.26
N LEU A 11 4.96 12.21 0.06
CA LEU A 11 5.08 11.63 -1.28
C LEU A 11 3.87 11.96 -2.17
N LYS A 12 2.66 11.99 -1.60
CA LYS A 12 1.44 12.41 -2.32
C LYS A 12 1.51 13.88 -2.75
N GLU A 13 1.98 14.76 -1.86
CA GLU A 13 2.20 16.18 -2.20
C GLU A 13 3.20 16.34 -3.35
N GLN A 14 4.29 15.56 -3.34
CA GLN A 14 5.29 15.60 -4.40
C GLN A 14 4.73 15.14 -5.75
N ILE A 15 3.89 14.10 -5.76
CA ILE A 15 3.19 13.64 -6.97
C ILE A 15 2.32 14.77 -7.52
N ILE A 16 1.45 15.35 -6.69
CA ILE A 16 0.54 16.44 -7.11
C ILE A 16 1.32 17.62 -7.70
N LYS A 17 2.44 18.01 -7.05
CA LYS A 17 3.29 19.10 -7.53
C LYS A 17 3.91 18.78 -8.90
N ASN A 18 4.41 17.56 -9.07
CA ASN A 18 5.07 17.13 -10.31
C ASN A 18 4.07 16.95 -11.46
N GLU A 19 2.88 16.41 -11.19
CA GLU A 19 1.81 16.27 -12.17
C GLU A 19 1.33 17.64 -12.67
N LYS A 20 1.13 18.62 -11.77
CA LYS A 20 0.79 20.00 -12.16
C LYS A 20 1.84 20.62 -13.08
N ILE A 21 3.12 20.36 -12.84
CA ILE A 21 4.20 20.82 -13.72
C ILE A 21 4.08 20.14 -15.09
N LEU A 22 3.90 18.82 -15.14
CA LEU A 22 3.72 18.07 -16.39
C LEU A 22 2.52 18.57 -17.20
N ASP A 23 1.42 18.89 -16.52
CA ASP A 23 0.21 19.40 -17.14
C ASP A 23 0.41 20.76 -17.79
N GLY A 24 1.16 21.66 -17.13
CA GLY A 24 1.50 22.99 -17.63
C GLY A 24 2.56 23.03 -18.73
N LEU A 25 3.23 21.91 -19.03
CA LEU A 25 4.26 21.87 -20.07
C LEU A 25 3.65 21.80 -21.48
N PRO A 26 4.23 22.51 -22.47
CA PRO A 26 3.85 22.35 -23.86
C PRO A 26 4.13 20.93 -24.35
N GLU A 27 3.30 20.41 -25.25
CA GLU A 27 3.29 19.01 -25.70
C GLU A 27 4.68 18.51 -26.16
N LYS A 28 5.43 19.38 -26.85
CA LYS A 28 6.79 19.09 -27.33
C LYS A 28 7.83 18.95 -26.20
N ALA A 29 7.57 19.54 -25.02
CA ALA A 29 8.43 19.43 -23.84
C ALA A 29 8.07 18.23 -22.95
N ARG A 30 6.81 17.75 -22.97
CA ARG A 30 6.40 16.54 -22.23
C ARG A 30 7.20 15.31 -22.61
N ALA A 31 7.52 15.15 -23.90
CA ALA A 31 8.35 14.04 -24.40
C ALA A 31 9.77 14.02 -23.82
N ARG A 32 10.26 15.16 -23.30
CA ARG A 32 11.59 15.28 -22.65
C ARG A 32 11.51 15.31 -21.13
N ALA A 33 10.30 15.34 -20.55
CA ALA A 33 10.08 15.34 -19.11
C ALA A 33 10.11 13.91 -18.51
N THR A 34 10.92 13.03 -19.10
CA THR A 34 11.09 11.63 -18.66
C THR A 34 11.48 11.54 -17.19
N ASP A 35 12.32 12.47 -16.73
CA ASP A 35 12.83 12.48 -15.36
C ASP A 35 11.72 12.75 -14.36
N LEU A 36 10.83 13.69 -14.66
CA LEU A 36 9.70 14.03 -13.78
C LEU A 36 8.65 12.91 -13.75
N SER A 37 8.38 12.28 -14.89
CA SER A 37 7.53 11.09 -14.97
C SER A 37 8.10 9.92 -14.16
N ASN A 38 9.42 9.71 -14.23
CA ASN A 38 10.10 8.67 -13.46
C ASN A 38 10.04 8.94 -11.96
N VAL A 39 10.15 10.21 -11.53
CA VAL A 39 9.97 10.59 -10.12
C VAL A 39 8.56 10.26 -9.64
N VAL A 40 7.52 10.60 -10.41
CA VAL A 40 6.12 10.27 -10.05
C VAL A 40 5.94 8.75 -9.90
N LYS A 41 6.46 7.96 -10.83
CA LYS A 41 6.43 6.48 -10.75
C LYS A 41 7.16 5.96 -9.50
N ALA A 42 8.33 6.51 -9.19
CA ALA A 42 9.09 6.13 -8.00
C ALA A 42 8.31 6.44 -6.71
N CYS A 43 7.65 7.61 -6.64
CA CYS A 43 6.78 7.97 -5.51
C CYS A 43 5.61 6.98 -5.35
N HIS A 44 4.95 6.57 -6.44
CA HIS A 44 3.89 5.56 -6.38
C HIS A 44 4.37 4.21 -5.83
N VAL A 45 5.54 3.73 -6.29
CA VAL A 45 6.14 2.49 -5.80
C VAL A 45 6.45 2.60 -4.30
N ALA A 46 7.05 3.71 -3.87
CA ALA A 46 7.35 3.95 -2.46
C ALA A 46 6.08 3.98 -1.59
N ILE A 47 5.02 4.68 -2.04
CA ILE A 47 3.74 4.71 -1.33
C ILE A 47 3.16 3.30 -1.21
N SER A 48 3.12 2.52 -2.28
CA SER A 48 2.57 1.15 -2.25
C SER A 48 3.29 0.26 -1.23
N VAL A 49 4.62 0.37 -1.13
CA VAL A 49 5.40 -0.37 -0.13
C VAL A 49 5.11 0.12 1.29
N LEU A 50 5.05 1.45 1.50
CA LEU A 50 4.76 2.04 2.81
C LEU A 50 3.35 1.69 3.31
N GLU A 51 2.36 1.66 2.43
CA GLU A 51 0.98 1.26 2.75
C GLU A 51 0.94 -0.20 3.24
N LYS A 52 1.75 -1.09 2.66
CA LYS A 52 1.86 -2.48 3.12
C LYS A 52 2.49 -2.62 4.50
N GLN A 53 3.28 -1.65 4.95
CA GLN A 53 3.86 -1.64 6.30
C GLN A 53 2.84 -1.22 7.37
N MET A 54 1.69 -0.66 6.98
CA MET A 54 0.60 -0.35 7.90
C MET A 54 -0.21 -1.63 8.18
N PRO A 55 -0.40 -2.04 9.45
CA PRO A 55 -1.21 -3.22 9.78
C PRO A 55 -2.62 -3.12 9.20
N LYS A 56 -3.11 -4.20 8.61
CA LYS A 56 -4.50 -4.34 8.13
C LYS A 56 -5.13 -5.60 8.71
N LYS A 57 -6.38 -5.49 9.15
CA LYS A 57 -7.16 -6.62 9.69
C LYS A 57 -7.34 -7.71 8.65
N ILE A 58 -7.18 -8.96 9.07
CA ILE A 58 -7.41 -10.12 8.21
C ILE A 58 -8.88 -10.29 7.83
N LYS A 59 -9.13 -11.00 6.72
CA LYS A 59 -10.45 -11.51 6.36
C LYS A 59 -10.63 -12.89 7.00
N LYS A 60 -11.65 -13.07 7.85
CA LYS A 60 -11.99 -14.35 8.50
C LYS A 60 -13.27 -14.93 7.88
N PHE A 61 -13.27 -16.23 7.58
CA PHE A 61 -14.46 -16.96 7.16
C PHE A 61 -14.62 -18.22 8.02
N THR A 62 -15.80 -18.35 8.63
CA THR A 62 -16.14 -19.50 9.46
C THR A 62 -17.08 -20.42 8.68
N TYR A 63 -16.68 -21.68 8.53
CA TYR A 63 -17.48 -22.72 7.89
C TYR A 63 -18.21 -23.57 8.94
N PRO A 64 -19.25 -24.34 8.54
CA PRO A 64 -19.88 -25.32 9.41
C PRO A 64 -18.83 -26.24 10.06
N LYS A 65 -19.06 -26.61 11.33
CA LYS A 65 -18.11 -27.32 12.21
C LYS A 65 -16.95 -26.46 12.76
N ASN A 66 -17.12 -25.14 12.83
CA ASN A 66 -16.17 -24.20 13.46
C ASN A 66 -14.76 -24.20 12.84
N ILE A 67 -14.68 -24.45 11.53
CA ILE A 67 -13.41 -24.33 10.80
C ILE A 67 -13.25 -22.86 10.38
N VAL A 68 -12.17 -22.23 10.83
CA VAL A 68 -11.86 -20.82 10.54
C VAL A 68 -10.78 -20.75 9.47
N TYR A 69 -11.04 -20.02 8.40
CA TYR A 69 -10.06 -19.67 7.38
C TYR A 69 -9.72 -18.19 7.47
N MET A 70 -8.44 -17.88 7.33
CA MET A 70 -7.90 -16.53 7.43
C MET A 70 -7.19 -16.17 6.13
N TYR A 71 -7.51 -15.01 5.58
CA TYR A 71 -6.98 -14.56 4.30
C TYR A 71 -6.37 -13.16 4.40
N CYS A 72 -5.36 -12.94 3.56
CA CYS A 72 -4.75 -11.65 3.36
C CYS A 72 -5.80 -10.64 2.90
N PRO A 73 -5.90 -9.45 3.54
CA PRO A 73 -6.87 -8.45 3.11
C PRO A 73 -6.58 -7.88 1.72
N GLU A 74 -5.32 -7.95 1.27
CA GLU A 74 -4.87 -7.33 0.02
C GLU A 74 -4.82 -8.27 -1.19
N CYS A 75 -4.50 -9.54 -1.00
CA CYS A 75 -4.28 -10.46 -2.12
C CYS A 75 -4.99 -11.82 -1.98
N ASP A 76 -5.80 -11.96 -0.94
CA ASP A 76 -6.61 -13.15 -0.64
C ASP A 76 -5.82 -14.46 -0.49
N GLU A 77 -4.51 -14.38 -0.27
CA GLU A 77 -3.68 -15.52 0.10
C GLU A 77 -4.10 -16.07 1.46
N GLY A 78 -4.10 -17.39 1.64
CA GLY A 78 -4.31 -18.01 2.95
C GLY A 78 -3.20 -17.62 3.92
N ILE A 79 -3.56 -17.22 5.13
CA ILE A 79 -2.61 -16.77 6.16
C ILE A 79 -2.75 -17.63 7.42
N ASP A 80 -1.61 -18.03 7.97
CA ASP A 80 -1.47 -18.61 9.31
C ASP A 80 -1.37 -17.50 10.37
N GLU A 81 -2.00 -17.67 11.53
CA GLU A 81 -1.97 -16.74 12.67
C GLU A 81 -0.58 -16.37 13.17
N ASN A 82 0.42 -17.22 12.91
CA ASN A 82 1.80 -16.97 13.28
C ASN A 82 2.53 -15.99 12.33
N ASN A 83 1.92 -15.65 11.18
CA ASN A 83 2.56 -14.79 10.18
C ASN A 83 2.24 -13.31 10.43
N LEU A 84 3.26 -12.53 10.82
CA LEU A 84 3.14 -11.06 10.95
C LEU A 84 2.95 -10.33 9.60
N PHE A 85 3.36 -10.97 8.51
CA PHE A 85 3.23 -10.44 7.14
C PHE A 85 2.70 -11.53 6.21
N CYS A 86 1.92 -11.14 5.21
CA CYS A 86 1.52 -12.05 4.14
C CYS A 86 2.75 -12.54 3.36
N SER A 87 2.93 -13.86 3.29
CA SER A 87 4.05 -14.52 2.59
C SER A 87 4.07 -14.24 1.08
N ARG A 88 2.92 -13.89 0.48
CA ARG A 88 2.81 -13.60 -0.95
C ARG A 88 3.02 -12.14 -1.30
N CYS A 89 2.33 -11.21 -0.61
CA CYS A 89 2.32 -9.80 -1.01
C CYS A 89 3.06 -8.85 -0.05
N GLY A 90 3.48 -9.34 1.12
CA GLY A 90 4.21 -8.56 2.13
C GLY A 90 3.36 -7.61 2.98
N GLN A 91 2.03 -7.65 2.88
CA GLN A 91 1.13 -6.85 3.73
C GLN A 91 1.32 -7.21 5.21
N LYS A 92 1.59 -6.21 6.06
CA LYS A 92 1.63 -6.36 7.51
C LYS A 92 0.23 -6.66 8.03
N ILE A 93 0.11 -7.69 8.84
CA ILE A 93 -1.17 -8.17 9.35
C ILE A 93 -1.42 -7.62 10.74
N ASP A 94 -2.64 -7.13 10.94
CA ASP A 94 -3.17 -6.81 12.25
C ASP A 94 -3.92 -8.02 12.80
N TRP A 95 -3.35 -8.60 13.86
CA TRP A 95 -3.88 -9.76 14.56
C TRP A 95 -4.67 -9.39 15.81
N GLU A 96 -4.97 -8.09 16.05
CA GLU A 96 -5.72 -7.65 17.22
C GLU A 96 -6.85 -8.64 17.55
N VAL A 97 -6.63 -9.37 18.64
CA VAL A 97 -7.57 -10.32 19.20
C VAL A 97 -8.63 -9.43 19.82
N GLU A 98 -9.83 -9.40 19.23
CA GLU A 98 -11.01 -8.96 19.96
C GLU A 98 -11.17 -9.94 21.12
N ASN A 99 -10.57 -9.60 22.26
CA ASN A 99 -10.87 -10.23 23.53
C ASN A 99 -12.31 -9.81 23.87
N GLU A 100 -13.26 -10.66 23.52
CA GLU A 100 -14.61 -10.65 24.11
C GLU A 100 -14.55 -11.09 25.57
#